data_AF-A0AAN7NWV8-F1
#
_entry.id   AF-A0AAN7NWV8-F1
#
_cell.length_a   1.000
_cell.length_b   1.000
_cell.length_c   1.000
_cell.angle_alpha   90.00
_cell.angle_beta   90.00
_cell.angle_gamma   90.00
#
_symmetry.space_group_name_H-M   'P 1'
#
loop_
_entity.id
_entity.type
_entity.pdbx_description
1 polymer ?
#
loop_
_entity_poly.entity_id
_entity_poly.type
_entity_poly.pdbx_seq_one_letter_code
_entity_poly.pdbx_strand_id
1 'polypeptide(L)'
;MDDVLIYNDPYGVVLLIGAWNYPIYVTLGPLASAIAAGNCVVIKPSELSPATTNVIAKLLPKYLDNECYPVFVGGAQETSRLLEEKFDYIFFTGSPRIGKIIHSAASKHLTPTTLELGGKSPVYIDESANIDVVAHRILWGKCINAGQTCIAPDYILCNKSVGQKFISKAKEVFKEFYGEDVFKSPDFGRIINDASFERLSKYLQTEKIVFGGKTNRNDRFIQPTIIDDVKMTDEIMQEEIFGPILPIVYVEDVPKAIELINSKEKPLALYVFTNNKSVYKAFLENTSSGGVTINDVCMHVLVENAPFGGVGNSGMGCSHGKYGFDTFVHKKTVLVRSLGVVNEKMGAARYPPYSDSKIKQISRLTKMQWPLSTKYWSHYFVFSLGILTALSFKFLKYAYSKKF
;
A
#
# COMPACT_ATOMS: atom_id res chain seq x y z
N MET A 1 -11.35 26.58 29.12
CA MET A 1 -10.71 25.26 28.98
C MET A 1 -9.57 25.43 27.99
N ASP A 2 -8.53 24.60 28.07
CA ASP A 2 -7.46 24.64 27.06
C ASP A 2 -8.03 24.10 25.73
N ASP A 3 -7.70 24.75 24.61
CA ASP A 3 -8.12 24.30 23.28
C ASP A 3 -6.98 23.52 22.62
N VAL A 4 -7.33 22.39 21.99
CA VAL A 4 -6.40 21.55 21.24
C VAL A 4 -6.80 21.57 19.77
N LEU A 5 -5.90 22.05 18.91
CA LEU A 5 -6.09 22.13 17.47
C LEU A 5 -5.01 21.31 16.75
N ILE A 6 -5.34 20.75 15.59
CA ILE A 6 -4.40 20.08 14.70
C ILE A 6 -4.50 20.76 13.34
N TYR A 7 -3.41 21.37 12.89
CA TYR A 7 -3.28 21.96 11.56
C TYR A 7 -2.56 21.00 10.63
N ASN A 8 -2.92 21.03 9.34
CA ASN A 8 -2.23 20.30 8.29
C ASN A 8 -1.46 21.33 7.46
N ASP A 9 -0.17 21.48 7.75
CA ASP A 9 0.71 22.39 7.00
C ASP A 9 1.34 21.61 5.82
N PRO A 10 1.49 22.18 4.62
CA PRO A 10 2.28 21.55 3.56
C PRO A 10 3.73 21.36 4.03
N TYR A 11 4.41 20.33 3.52
CA TYR A 11 5.84 20.15 3.77
C TYR A 11 6.67 21.24 3.09
N GLY A 12 6.34 21.59 1.85
CA GLY A 12 7.08 22.57 1.04
C GLY A 12 7.31 22.06 -0.38
N VAL A 13 8.55 21.71 -0.72
CA VAL A 13 8.93 21.16 -2.03
C VAL A 13 9.05 19.64 -1.96
N VAL A 14 8.23 18.97 -2.75
CA VAL A 14 8.19 17.50 -2.89
C VAL A 14 8.99 17.09 -4.13
N LEU A 15 9.86 16.09 -3.99
CA LEU A 15 10.39 15.36 -5.15
C LEU A 15 9.53 14.12 -5.41
N LEU A 16 8.95 14.03 -6.61
CA LEU A 16 8.13 12.88 -7.02
C LEU A 16 8.84 12.13 -8.16
N ILE A 17 9.27 10.90 -7.89
CA ILE A 17 9.94 10.03 -8.86
C ILE A 17 9.00 8.89 -9.25
N GLY A 18 8.48 8.94 -10.48
CA GLY A 18 7.54 7.95 -11.02
C GLY A 18 8.21 6.73 -11.65
N ALA A 19 7.51 5.59 -11.64
CA ALA A 19 7.91 4.37 -12.34
C ALA A 19 7.40 4.32 -13.79
N TRP A 20 7.91 3.36 -14.57
CA TRP A 20 7.63 3.23 -16.01
C TRP A 20 6.46 2.33 -16.37
N ASN A 21 6.01 1.47 -15.46
CA ASN A 21 5.07 0.40 -15.79
C ASN A 21 3.63 0.90 -15.91
N TYR A 22 3.23 1.88 -15.10
CA TYR A 22 1.97 2.63 -15.24
C TYR A 22 2.26 4.13 -15.19
N PRO A 23 3.00 4.67 -16.18
CA PRO A 23 3.75 5.92 -16.04
C PRO A 23 2.86 7.17 -15.87
N ILE A 24 1.60 7.09 -16.30
CA ILE A 24 0.60 8.14 -16.01
C ILE A 24 0.13 8.03 -14.56
N TYR A 25 -0.33 6.84 -14.14
CA TYR A 25 -0.94 6.63 -12.83
C TYR A 25 0.04 6.92 -11.67
N VAL A 26 1.24 6.32 -11.72
CA VAL A 26 2.24 6.44 -10.64
C VAL A 26 2.95 7.79 -10.61
N THR A 27 2.75 8.64 -11.61
CA THR A 27 3.28 10.00 -11.64
C THR A 27 2.20 11.01 -11.25
N LEU A 28 1.04 10.96 -11.91
CA LEU A 28 -0.02 11.96 -11.73
C LEU A 28 -0.87 11.71 -10.49
N GLY A 29 -1.04 10.46 -10.04
CA GLY A 29 -1.79 10.13 -8.83
C GLY A 29 -1.19 10.78 -7.57
N PRO A 30 0.09 10.51 -7.24
CA PRO A 30 0.75 11.15 -6.11
C PRO A 30 0.89 12.68 -6.29
N LEU A 31 1.07 13.16 -7.54
CA LEU A 31 1.12 14.60 -7.84
C LEU A 31 -0.18 15.30 -7.42
N ALA A 32 -1.34 14.73 -7.76
CA ALA A 32 -2.62 15.30 -7.39
C ALA A 32 -2.79 15.42 -5.87
N SER A 33 -2.31 14.42 -5.12
CA SER A 33 -2.31 14.44 -3.66
C SER A 33 -1.37 15.51 -3.08
N ALA A 34 -0.16 15.66 -3.64
CA ALA A 34 0.80 16.67 -3.19
C ALA A 34 0.32 18.10 -3.47
N ILE A 35 -0.31 18.33 -4.64
CA ILE A 35 -0.97 19.61 -4.98
C ILE A 35 -2.11 19.90 -4.00
N ALA A 36 -2.98 18.92 -3.74
CA ALA A 36 -4.10 19.08 -2.82
C ALA A 36 -3.63 19.42 -1.39
N ALA A 37 -2.47 18.90 -0.99
CA ALA A 37 -1.82 19.22 0.27
C ALA A 37 -1.12 20.59 0.31
N GLY A 38 -1.05 21.32 -0.82
CA GLY A 38 -0.49 22.66 -0.91
C GLY A 38 1.03 22.72 -1.13
N ASN A 39 1.63 21.66 -1.68
CA ASN A 39 3.07 21.59 -1.93
C ASN A 39 3.41 22.02 -3.37
N CYS A 40 4.64 22.50 -3.56
CA CYS A 40 5.29 22.49 -4.88
C CYS A 40 5.93 21.12 -5.14
N VAL A 41 6.00 20.72 -6.39
CA VAL A 41 6.42 19.36 -6.77
C VAL A 41 7.39 19.38 -7.94
N VAL A 42 8.61 18.89 -7.72
CA VAL A 42 9.53 18.54 -8.82
C VAL A 42 9.16 17.14 -9.30
N ILE A 43 8.71 17.04 -10.55
CA ILE A 43 8.18 15.81 -11.13
C ILE A 43 9.28 15.15 -11.97
N LYS A 44 9.68 13.93 -11.62
CA LYS A 44 10.66 13.13 -12.36
C LYS A 44 10.00 11.87 -12.92
N PRO A 45 9.51 11.89 -14.18
CA PRO A 45 8.99 10.70 -14.85
C PRO A 45 10.11 9.69 -15.17
N SER A 46 9.73 8.44 -15.46
CA SER A 46 10.71 7.41 -15.82
C SER A 46 11.12 7.48 -17.29
N GLU A 47 12.43 7.56 -17.52
CA GLU A 47 13.10 7.52 -18.81
C GLU A 47 12.85 6.24 -19.60
N LEU A 48 12.45 5.15 -18.93
CA LEU A 48 12.10 3.87 -19.58
C LEU A 48 10.76 3.93 -20.31
N SER A 49 9.96 4.98 -20.09
CA SER A 49 8.69 5.24 -20.77
C SER A 49 8.71 6.57 -21.54
N PRO A 50 9.56 6.69 -22.58
CA PRO A 50 9.88 7.98 -23.19
C PRO A 50 8.69 8.66 -23.87
N ALA A 51 7.80 7.90 -24.51
CA ALA A 51 6.61 8.45 -25.15
C ALA A 51 5.70 9.15 -24.13
N THR A 52 5.40 8.49 -23.00
CA THR A 52 4.59 9.09 -21.93
C THR A 52 5.31 10.25 -21.27
N THR A 53 6.62 10.12 -21.00
CA THR A 53 7.43 11.18 -20.40
C THR A 53 7.41 12.44 -21.26
N ASN A 54 7.52 12.31 -22.59
CA ASN A 54 7.43 13.44 -23.52
C ASN A 54 6.05 14.09 -23.49
N VAL A 55 4.97 13.31 -23.36
CA VAL A 55 3.61 13.84 -23.21
C VAL A 55 3.47 14.63 -21.90
N ILE A 56 3.93 14.06 -20.77
CA ILE A 56 3.89 14.73 -19.46
C ILE A 56 4.67 16.05 -19.50
N ALA A 57 5.92 16.01 -19.99
CA ALA A 57 6.78 17.20 -20.08
C ALA A 57 6.23 18.29 -21.02
N LYS A 58 5.52 17.89 -22.09
CA LYS A 58 4.91 18.84 -23.03
C LYS A 58 3.60 19.45 -22.52
N LEU A 59 2.80 18.67 -21.79
CA LEU A 59 1.44 19.07 -21.42
C LEU A 59 1.38 19.76 -20.06
N LEU A 60 2.02 19.23 -19.02
CA LEU A 60 1.89 19.81 -17.67
C LEU A 60 2.20 21.31 -17.63
N PRO A 61 3.24 21.83 -18.32
CA PRO A 61 3.56 23.26 -18.30
C PRO A 61 2.52 24.20 -18.92
N LYS A 62 1.51 23.64 -19.60
CA LYS A 62 0.41 24.41 -20.21
C LYS A 62 -0.79 24.56 -19.28
N TYR A 63 -0.86 23.75 -18.23
CA TYR A 63 -2.03 23.66 -17.34
C TYR A 63 -1.68 23.95 -15.88
N LEU A 64 -0.44 23.71 -15.47
CA LEU A 64 0.04 23.91 -14.11
C LEU A 64 1.06 25.05 -14.05
N ASP A 65 1.22 25.61 -12.85
CA ASP A 65 2.26 26.61 -12.57
C ASP A 65 3.67 26.03 -12.82
N ASN A 66 4.44 26.71 -13.66
CA ASN A 66 5.75 26.22 -14.12
C ASN A 66 6.86 26.35 -13.09
N GLU A 67 6.71 27.25 -12.11
CA GLU A 67 7.67 27.43 -11.04
C GLU A 67 7.44 26.42 -9.93
N CYS A 68 6.17 26.13 -9.61
CA CYS A 68 5.80 25.22 -8.54
C CYS A 68 5.73 23.75 -8.99
N TYR A 69 5.50 23.46 -10.28
CA TYR A 69 5.35 22.09 -10.79
C TYR A 69 6.26 21.74 -11.99
N PRO A 70 7.58 21.96 -11.90
CA PRO A 70 8.49 21.67 -13.01
C PRO A 70 8.62 20.17 -13.28
N VAL A 71 8.69 19.81 -14.57
CA VAL A 71 8.96 18.44 -15.02
C VAL A 71 10.45 18.28 -15.37
N PHE A 72 11.13 17.40 -14.67
CA PHE A 72 12.54 17.10 -14.84
C PHE A 72 12.73 15.75 -15.55
N VAL A 73 13.17 15.78 -16.81
CA VAL A 73 13.41 14.58 -17.62
C VAL A 73 14.90 14.23 -17.57
N GLY A 74 15.19 12.99 -17.20
CA GLY A 74 16.57 12.49 -17.12
C GLY A 74 16.64 11.04 -16.68
N GLY A 75 17.81 10.43 -16.82
CA GLY A 75 18.09 9.06 -16.40
C GLY A 75 18.67 8.99 -14.99
N ALA A 76 19.42 7.93 -14.73
CA ALA A 76 20.03 7.66 -13.42
C ALA A 76 21.04 8.74 -12.98
N GLN A 77 21.80 9.31 -13.92
CA GLN A 77 22.81 10.33 -13.60
C GLN A 77 22.16 11.63 -13.15
N GLU A 78 21.15 12.09 -13.89
CA GLU A 78 20.39 13.29 -13.57
C GLU A 78 19.57 13.09 -12.28
N THR A 79 18.99 11.92 -12.08
CA THR A 79 18.28 11.58 -10.82
C THR A 79 19.23 11.61 -9.63
N SER A 80 20.46 11.12 -9.77
CA SER A 80 21.47 11.14 -8.71
C SER A 80 21.84 12.58 -8.30
N ARG A 81 22.04 13.46 -9.29
CA ARG A 81 22.28 14.90 -9.03
C ARG A 81 21.07 15.56 -8.38
N LEU A 82 19.87 15.27 -8.86
CA LEU A 82 18.64 15.83 -8.29
C LEU A 82 18.51 15.46 -6.81
N LEU A 83 18.88 14.24 -6.42
CA LEU A 83 18.85 13.76 -5.03
C LEU A 83 19.90 14.39 -4.11
N GLU A 84 20.84 15.19 -4.64
CA GLU A 84 21.77 15.99 -3.81
C GLU A 84 21.10 17.25 -3.25
N GLU A 85 20.06 17.74 -3.94
CA GLU A 85 19.28 18.91 -3.54
C GLU A 85 18.39 18.64 -2.32
N LYS A 86 18.01 19.71 -1.62
CA LYS A 86 17.13 19.63 -0.45
C LYS A 86 15.65 19.62 -0.89
N PHE A 87 14.93 18.60 -0.45
CA PHE A 87 13.48 18.52 -0.54
C PHE A 87 12.87 18.40 0.86
N ASP A 88 11.63 18.84 1.02
CA ASP A 88 10.87 18.70 2.27
C ASP A 88 10.15 17.36 2.34
N TYR A 89 9.97 16.69 1.19
CA TYR A 89 9.46 15.32 1.09
C TYR A 89 9.95 14.62 -0.19
N ILE A 90 10.17 13.31 -0.16
CA ILE A 90 10.43 12.51 -1.38
C ILE A 90 9.41 11.38 -1.51
N PHE A 91 8.74 11.30 -2.65
CA PHE A 91 7.86 10.20 -3.02
C PHE A 91 8.48 9.41 -4.17
N PHE A 92 8.69 8.11 -3.97
CA PHE A 92 9.29 7.24 -4.98
C PHE A 92 8.47 5.97 -5.19
N THR A 93 8.26 5.62 -6.46
CA THR A 93 7.75 4.29 -6.85
C THR A 93 8.81 3.55 -7.67
N GLY A 94 9.15 2.32 -7.29
CA GLY A 94 10.10 1.51 -8.05
C GLY A 94 10.64 0.29 -7.32
N SER A 95 11.91 -0.06 -7.55
CA SER A 95 12.49 -1.28 -6.97
C SER A 95 13.09 -1.04 -5.58
N PRO A 96 13.11 -2.05 -4.69
CA PRO A 96 13.71 -1.92 -3.36
C PRO A 96 15.19 -1.49 -3.37
N ARG A 97 15.96 -1.93 -4.38
CA ARG A 97 17.35 -1.51 -4.56
C ARG A 97 17.48 0.00 -4.74
N ILE A 98 16.65 0.60 -5.60
CA ILE A 98 16.67 2.05 -5.82
C ILE A 98 16.03 2.80 -4.64
N GLY A 99 15.00 2.24 -4.02
CA GLY A 99 14.40 2.82 -2.80
C GLY A 99 15.41 3.03 -1.68
N LYS A 100 16.32 2.07 -1.47
CA LYS A 100 17.43 2.20 -0.50
C LYS A 100 18.40 3.33 -0.85
N ILE A 101 18.70 3.53 -2.13
CA ILE A 101 19.56 4.64 -2.61
C ILE A 101 18.88 5.98 -2.35
N ILE A 102 17.60 6.10 -2.70
CA ILE A 102 16.81 7.33 -2.48
C ILE A 102 16.71 7.66 -1.00
N HIS A 103 16.38 6.67 -0.16
CA HIS A 103 16.27 6.89 1.29
C HIS A 103 17.61 7.28 1.93
N SER A 104 18.72 6.72 1.44
CA SER A 104 20.07 7.13 1.86
C SER A 104 20.37 8.58 1.49
N ALA A 105 20.01 9.02 0.27
CA ALA A 105 20.16 10.41 -0.14
C ALA A 105 19.27 11.36 0.70
N ALA A 106 18.00 11.00 0.91
CA ALA A 106 17.04 11.75 1.74
C ALA A 106 17.55 11.95 3.18
N SER A 107 18.22 10.94 3.74
CA SER A 107 18.75 10.98 5.11
C SER A 107 19.81 12.06 5.32
N LYS A 108 20.52 12.51 4.26
CA LYS A 108 21.49 13.61 4.35
C LYS A 108 20.84 14.93 4.75
N HIS A 109 19.57 15.11 4.39
CA HIS A 109 18.76 16.30 4.69
C HIS A 109 17.66 16.05 5.73
N LEU A 110 17.62 14.83 6.30
CA LEU A 110 16.53 14.34 7.17
C LEU A 110 15.14 14.47 6.51
N THR A 111 15.09 14.32 5.19
CA THR A 111 13.86 14.43 4.41
C THR A 111 13.00 13.18 4.59
N PRO A 112 11.72 13.29 5.00
CA PRO A 112 10.81 12.15 5.05
C PRO A 112 10.56 11.58 3.65
N THR A 113 10.33 10.26 3.59
CA THR A 113 10.11 9.55 2.32
C THR A 113 8.87 8.67 2.35
N THR A 114 8.13 8.63 1.25
CA THR A 114 7.26 7.49 0.91
C THR A 114 7.93 6.68 -0.19
N LEU A 115 8.03 5.37 0.04
CA LEU A 115 8.65 4.41 -0.87
C LEU A 115 7.62 3.33 -1.22
N GLU A 116 7.09 3.36 -2.44
CA GLU A 116 6.19 2.36 -2.99
C GLU A 116 7.03 1.35 -3.79
N LEU A 117 7.34 0.20 -3.18
CA LEU A 117 8.29 -0.76 -3.72
C LEU A 117 7.63 -2.10 -4.10
N GLY A 118 8.36 -2.92 -4.85
CA GLY A 118 7.90 -4.24 -5.28
C GLY A 118 8.18 -5.36 -4.28
N GLY A 119 7.91 -6.58 -4.73
CA GLY A 119 8.14 -7.82 -3.99
C GLY A 119 7.43 -8.99 -4.65
N LYS A 120 7.64 -10.20 -4.15
CA LYS A 120 6.96 -11.39 -4.68
C LYS A 120 5.60 -11.54 -4.02
N SER A 121 4.55 -11.01 -4.64
CA SER A 121 3.18 -11.13 -4.12
C SER A 121 2.64 -12.56 -4.23
N PRO A 122 2.49 -13.31 -3.11
CA PRO A 122 2.02 -14.69 -3.14
C PRO A 122 0.51 -14.77 -3.39
N VAL A 123 0.09 -15.86 -4.03
CA VAL A 123 -1.31 -16.29 -4.07
C VAL A 123 -1.44 -17.64 -3.41
N TYR A 124 -2.27 -17.77 -2.37
CA TYR A 124 -2.68 -19.07 -1.86
C TYR A 124 -4.02 -19.50 -2.47
N ILE A 125 -4.11 -20.73 -2.97
CA ILE A 125 -5.36 -21.32 -3.46
C ILE A 125 -5.72 -22.52 -2.59
N ASP A 126 -6.81 -22.37 -1.84
CA ASP A 126 -7.40 -23.39 -1.00
C ASP A 126 -8.24 -24.38 -1.82
N GLU A 127 -8.41 -25.60 -1.32
CA GLU A 127 -9.19 -26.65 -1.99
C GLU A 127 -10.69 -26.32 -2.13
N SER A 128 -11.21 -25.46 -1.25
CA SER A 128 -12.62 -25.03 -1.29
C SER A 128 -12.92 -23.99 -2.37
N ALA A 129 -11.89 -23.44 -3.03
CA ALA A 129 -12.04 -22.37 -4.00
C ALA A 129 -12.63 -22.87 -5.34
N ASN A 130 -13.45 -22.04 -5.99
CA ASN A 130 -13.94 -22.31 -7.33
C ASN A 130 -12.84 -22.04 -8.35
N ILE A 131 -12.23 -23.10 -8.88
CA ILE A 131 -11.08 -23.02 -9.79
C ILE A 131 -11.38 -22.24 -11.07
N ASP A 132 -12.61 -22.28 -11.58
CA ASP A 132 -12.96 -21.49 -12.77
C ASP A 132 -12.80 -20.00 -12.49
N VAL A 133 -13.41 -19.50 -11.42
CA VAL A 133 -13.33 -18.08 -11.04
C VAL A 133 -11.90 -17.68 -10.66
N VAL A 134 -11.21 -18.55 -9.92
CA VAL A 134 -9.83 -18.35 -9.46
C VAL A 134 -8.88 -18.19 -10.66
N ALA A 135 -8.98 -19.07 -11.66
CA ALA A 135 -8.13 -19.03 -12.85
C ALA A 135 -8.31 -17.71 -13.62
N HIS A 136 -9.55 -17.28 -13.87
CA HIS A 136 -9.79 -16.00 -14.59
C HIS A 136 -9.16 -14.81 -13.85
N ARG A 137 -9.41 -14.70 -12.54
CA ARG A 137 -8.91 -13.59 -11.73
C ARG A 137 -7.39 -13.56 -11.66
N ILE A 138 -6.77 -14.68 -11.31
CA ILE A 138 -5.30 -14.76 -11.19
C ILE A 138 -4.65 -14.49 -12.55
N LEU A 139 -5.14 -15.08 -13.63
CA LEU A 139 -4.51 -14.94 -14.94
C LEU A 139 -4.69 -13.54 -15.53
N TRP A 140 -5.83 -12.89 -15.30
CA TRP A 140 -6.00 -11.48 -15.60
C TRP A 140 -4.96 -10.65 -14.84
N GLY A 141 -4.92 -10.74 -13.50
CA GLY A 141 -3.97 -9.98 -12.69
C GLY A 141 -2.50 -10.29 -12.99
N LYS A 142 -2.20 -11.52 -13.41
CA LYS A 142 -0.85 -11.93 -13.82
C LYS A 142 -0.44 -11.31 -15.15
N CYS A 143 -1.38 -11.14 -16.07
CA CYS A 143 -1.07 -10.79 -17.46
C CYS A 143 -1.42 -9.34 -17.82
N ILE A 144 -2.13 -8.59 -16.96
CA ILE A 144 -2.22 -7.14 -17.11
C ILE A 144 -0.81 -6.54 -17.21
N ASN A 145 -0.59 -5.74 -18.26
CA ASN A 145 0.71 -5.17 -18.59
C ASN A 145 1.84 -6.22 -18.76
N ALA A 146 1.50 -7.41 -19.25
CA ALA A 146 2.40 -8.56 -19.34
C ALA A 146 3.08 -8.91 -18.00
N GLY A 147 2.39 -8.74 -16.88
CA GLY A 147 2.88 -9.05 -15.54
C GLY A 147 3.88 -8.04 -14.96
N GLN A 148 4.08 -6.90 -15.64
CA GLN A 148 4.93 -5.80 -15.17
C GLN A 148 4.17 -4.92 -14.18
N THR A 149 3.70 -5.52 -13.09
CA THR A 149 2.84 -4.88 -12.08
C THR A 149 3.32 -5.29 -10.70
N CYS A 150 3.61 -4.33 -9.82
CA CYS A 150 4.14 -4.55 -8.47
C CYS A 150 3.17 -5.29 -7.53
N ILE A 151 1.89 -5.32 -7.87
CA ILE A 151 0.85 -6.11 -7.20
C ILE A 151 0.34 -7.27 -8.04
N ALA A 152 1.01 -7.64 -9.14
CA ALA A 152 0.63 -8.86 -9.87
C ALA A 152 0.83 -10.08 -8.97
N PRO A 153 0.00 -11.13 -9.12
CA PRO A 153 0.34 -12.48 -8.68
C PRO A 153 1.76 -12.85 -9.11
N ASP A 154 2.69 -12.99 -8.18
CA ASP A 154 4.06 -13.36 -8.53
C ASP A 154 4.17 -14.88 -8.65
N TYR A 155 3.66 -15.62 -7.66
CA TYR A 155 3.64 -17.09 -7.62
C TYR A 155 2.42 -17.64 -6.88
N ILE A 156 2.08 -18.90 -7.15
CA ILE A 156 1.00 -19.64 -6.49
C ILE A 156 1.55 -20.61 -5.44
N LEU A 157 0.87 -20.70 -4.31
CA LEU A 157 0.99 -21.73 -3.28
C LEU A 157 -0.33 -22.51 -3.21
N CYS A 158 -0.28 -23.82 -3.40
CA CYS A 158 -1.46 -24.69 -3.26
C CYS A 158 -1.05 -26.15 -3.07
N ASN A 159 -2.01 -27.04 -2.79
CA ASN A 159 -1.74 -28.47 -2.86
C ASN A 159 -1.69 -28.96 -4.32
N LYS A 160 -1.12 -30.14 -4.54
CA LYS A 160 -0.91 -30.68 -5.90
C LYS A 160 -2.21 -30.85 -6.70
N SER A 161 -3.28 -31.30 -6.05
CA SER A 161 -4.58 -31.49 -6.71
C SER A 161 -5.16 -30.18 -7.24
N VAL A 162 -5.11 -29.12 -6.42
CA VAL A 162 -5.55 -27.77 -6.79
C VAL A 162 -4.70 -27.21 -7.93
N GLY A 163 -3.38 -27.33 -7.86
CA GLY A 163 -2.49 -26.82 -8.91
C GLY A 163 -2.75 -27.48 -10.27
N GLN A 164 -2.98 -28.80 -10.32
CA GLN A 164 -3.28 -29.49 -11.59
C GLN A 164 -4.64 -29.06 -12.18
N LYS A 165 -5.65 -28.83 -11.34
CA LYS A 165 -6.94 -28.26 -11.78
C LYS A 165 -6.75 -26.84 -12.32
N PHE A 166 -5.97 -26.01 -11.63
CA PHE A 166 -5.65 -24.65 -12.06
C PHE A 166 -4.93 -24.64 -13.41
N ILE A 167 -3.87 -25.45 -13.59
CA ILE A 167 -3.11 -25.56 -14.84
C ILE A 167 -4.04 -25.93 -16.01
N SER A 168 -4.92 -26.90 -15.80
CA SER A 168 -5.87 -27.33 -16.84
C SER A 168 -6.78 -26.18 -17.24
N LYS A 169 -7.38 -25.49 -16.26
CA LYS A 169 -8.27 -24.36 -16.53
C LYS A 169 -7.55 -23.16 -17.15
N ALA A 170 -6.31 -22.92 -16.73
CA ALA A 170 -5.51 -21.80 -17.20
C ALA A 170 -5.29 -21.82 -18.72
N LYS A 171 -5.13 -23.01 -19.31
CA LYS A 171 -4.97 -23.18 -20.75
C LYS A 171 -6.20 -22.69 -21.52
N GLU A 172 -7.40 -22.97 -21.01
CA GLU A 172 -8.66 -22.49 -21.59
C GLU A 172 -8.76 -20.96 -21.48
N VAL A 173 -8.49 -20.42 -20.29
CA VAL A 173 -8.59 -18.98 -20.01
C VAL A 173 -7.61 -18.17 -20.86
N PHE A 174 -6.37 -18.64 -21.05
CA PHE A 174 -5.43 -17.92 -21.91
C PHE A 174 -5.88 -17.85 -23.37
N LYS A 175 -6.47 -18.94 -23.87
CA LYS A 175 -7.05 -18.97 -25.20
C LYS A 175 -8.28 -18.06 -25.31
N GLU A 176 -9.09 -17.96 -24.26
CA GLU A 176 -10.21 -17.01 -24.19
C GLU A 176 -9.72 -15.56 -24.23
N PHE A 177 -8.72 -15.21 -23.42
CA PHE A 177 -8.24 -13.83 -23.29
C PHE A 177 -7.48 -13.33 -24.53
N TYR A 178 -6.69 -14.19 -25.16
CA TYR A 178 -5.71 -13.75 -26.16
C TYR A 178 -5.81 -14.49 -27.50
N GLY A 179 -6.76 -15.42 -27.64
CA GLY A 179 -6.89 -16.29 -28.81
C GLY A 179 -5.79 -17.36 -28.90
N GLU A 180 -5.69 -17.97 -30.08
CA GLU A 180 -4.71 -19.05 -30.34
C GLU A 180 -3.26 -18.56 -30.40
N ASP A 181 -3.06 -17.32 -30.86
CA ASP A 181 -1.74 -16.72 -31.07
C ASP A 181 -1.60 -15.43 -30.25
N VAL A 182 -1.14 -15.59 -29.00
CA VAL A 182 -0.95 -14.49 -28.05
C VAL A 182 -0.03 -13.40 -28.61
N PHE A 183 0.90 -13.74 -29.49
CA PHE A 183 1.79 -12.75 -30.12
C PHE A 183 1.01 -11.72 -30.94
N LYS A 184 -0.09 -12.13 -31.58
CA LYS A 184 -0.95 -11.27 -32.40
C LYS A 184 -2.07 -10.58 -31.61
N SER A 185 -2.27 -10.93 -30.34
CA SER A 185 -3.31 -10.30 -29.54
C SER A 185 -3.00 -8.81 -29.32
N PRO A 186 -3.95 -7.89 -29.61
CA PRO A 186 -3.77 -6.47 -29.35
C PRO A 186 -3.80 -6.13 -27.85
N ASP A 187 -4.34 -7.04 -27.03
CA ASP A 187 -4.55 -6.84 -25.59
C ASP A 187 -3.37 -7.33 -24.73
N PHE A 188 -2.34 -7.92 -25.35
CA PHE A 188 -1.16 -8.41 -24.66
C PHE A 188 0.05 -7.49 -24.84
N GLY A 189 0.61 -7.03 -23.72
CA GLY A 189 1.75 -6.10 -23.70
C GLY A 189 3.08 -6.69 -24.21
N ARG A 190 4.14 -5.89 -24.11
CA ARG A 190 5.52 -6.28 -24.39
C ARG A 190 6.42 -5.95 -23.20
N ILE A 191 7.53 -6.66 -23.09
CA ILE A 191 8.51 -6.39 -22.04
C ILE A 191 9.21 -5.07 -22.33
N ILE A 192 9.40 -4.25 -21.29
CA ILE A 192 9.80 -2.85 -21.40
C ILE A 192 11.10 -2.63 -22.18
N ASN A 193 12.10 -3.48 -21.97
CA ASN A 193 13.42 -3.35 -22.57
C ASN A 193 14.13 -4.71 -22.67
N ASP A 194 15.26 -4.72 -23.38
CA ASP A 194 16.06 -5.92 -23.63
C ASP A 194 16.58 -6.55 -22.32
N ALA A 195 17.06 -5.75 -21.37
CA ALA A 195 17.59 -6.28 -20.10
C ALA A 195 16.53 -7.07 -19.30
N SER A 196 15.31 -6.53 -19.21
CA SER A 196 14.17 -7.22 -18.59
C SER A 196 13.77 -8.47 -19.39
N PHE A 197 13.79 -8.40 -20.72
CA PHE A 197 13.51 -9.55 -21.58
C PHE A 197 14.51 -10.68 -21.38
N GLU A 198 15.81 -10.37 -21.36
CA GLU A 198 16.87 -11.36 -21.15
C GLU A 198 16.77 -12.00 -19.76
N ARG A 199 16.53 -11.20 -18.71
CA ARG A 199 16.33 -11.73 -17.35
C ARG A 199 15.16 -12.71 -17.28
N LEU A 200 14.02 -12.35 -17.85
CA LEU A 200 12.85 -13.22 -17.87
C LEU A 200 13.06 -14.47 -18.72
N SER A 201 13.75 -14.35 -19.86
CA SER A 201 14.04 -15.47 -20.77
C SER A 201 14.95 -16.53 -20.12
N LYS A 202 15.82 -16.13 -19.17
CA LYS A 202 16.61 -17.08 -18.38
C LYS A 202 15.75 -17.99 -17.52
N TYR A 203 14.66 -17.48 -16.94
CA TYR A 203 13.75 -18.30 -16.14
C TYR A 203 12.99 -19.36 -16.96
N LEU A 204 12.96 -19.20 -18.28
CA LEU A 204 12.32 -20.15 -19.21
C LEU A 204 13.23 -21.31 -19.61
N GLN A 205 14.48 -21.35 -19.14
CA GLN A 205 15.40 -22.45 -19.38
C GLN A 205 15.14 -23.61 -18.39
N THR A 206 13.94 -24.18 -18.44
CA THR A 206 13.53 -25.29 -17.56
C THR A 206 12.55 -26.24 -18.24
N GLU A 207 12.63 -27.52 -17.91
CA GLU A 207 11.70 -28.56 -18.40
C GLU A 207 10.36 -28.55 -17.67
N LYS A 208 10.22 -27.73 -16.62
CA LYS A 208 9.02 -27.61 -15.78
C LYS A 208 7.91 -26.75 -16.41
N ILE A 209 8.09 -26.26 -17.63
CA ILE A 209 7.08 -25.46 -18.33
C ILE A 209 5.91 -26.35 -18.74
N VAL A 210 4.71 -26.04 -18.24
CA VAL A 210 3.47 -26.79 -18.55
C VAL A 210 2.52 -26.04 -19.49
N PHE A 211 2.79 -24.76 -19.73
CA PHE A 211 2.13 -23.90 -20.70
C PHE A 211 3.03 -22.73 -21.07
N GLY A 212 3.02 -22.30 -22.34
CA GLY A 212 3.73 -21.11 -22.80
C GLY A 212 5.19 -21.38 -23.19
N GLY A 213 6.09 -20.49 -22.76
CA GLY A 213 7.53 -20.60 -22.98
C GLY A 213 8.07 -20.01 -24.29
N LYS A 214 7.19 -19.61 -25.23
CA LYS A 214 7.62 -18.97 -26.47
C LYS A 214 8.10 -17.54 -26.21
N THR A 215 9.19 -17.16 -26.86
CA THR A 215 9.73 -15.80 -26.81
C THR A 215 10.02 -15.27 -28.21
N ASN A 216 10.00 -13.95 -28.36
CA ASN A 216 10.52 -13.25 -29.53
C ASN A 216 11.26 -12.00 -29.05
N ARG A 217 12.58 -12.01 -29.23
CA ARG A 217 13.48 -10.95 -28.78
C ARG A 217 13.25 -9.62 -29.49
N ASN A 218 13.00 -9.65 -30.80
CA ASN A 218 12.84 -8.43 -31.61
C ASN A 218 11.65 -7.58 -31.15
N ASP A 219 10.57 -8.25 -30.75
CA ASP A 219 9.36 -7.61 -30.23
C ASP A 219 9.33 -7.51 -28.70
N ARG A 220 10.36 -8.02 -28.00
CA ARG A 220 10.38 -8.21 -26.54
C ARG A 220 9.12 -8.93 -26.03
N PHE A 221 8.69 -9.93 -26.78
CA PHE A 221 7.51 -10.71 -26.46
C PHE A 221 7.90 -11.97 -25.67
N ILE A 222 7.20 -12.19 -24.56
CA ILE A 222 7.25 -13.43 -23.80
C ILE A 222 5.81 -13.91 -23.63
N GLN A 223 5.51 -15.12 -24.11
CA GLN A 223 4.19 -15.71 -23.96
C GLN A 223 3.85 -15.92 -22.47
N PRO A 224 2.59 -15.71 -22.05
CA PRO A 224 2.14 -16.15 -20.73
C PRO A 224 2.56 -17.59 -20.47
N THR A 225 3.27 -17.80 -19.37
CA THR A 225 3.95 -19.06 -19.07
C THR A 225 3.60 -19.53 -17.68
N ILE A 226 3.32 -20.83 -17.54
CA ILE A 226 3.16 -21.49 -16.24
C ILE A 226 4.29 -22.49 -16.07
N ILE A 227 4.98 -22.41 -14.93
CA ILE A 227 6.04 -23.34 -14.53
C ILE A 227 5.54 -24.12 -13.31
N ASP A 228 5.46 -25.43 -13.45
CA ASP A 228 4.92 -26.33 -12.42
C ASP A 228 6.02 -26.87 -11.49
N ASP A 229 5.65 -27.34 -10.29
CA ASP A 229 6.54 -27.93 -9.28
C ASP A 229 7.85 -27.13 -9.03
N VAL A 230 7.71 -25.81 -8.91
CA VAL A 230 8.83 -24.91 -8.61
C VAL A 230 9.18 -25.01 -7.12
N LYS A 231 10.48 -24.98 -6.81
CA LYS A 231 10.98 -24.93 -5.43
C LYS A 231 11.30 -23.49 -5.05
N MET A 232 11.13 -23.14 -3.77
CA MET A 232 11.45 -21.80 -3.26
C MET A 232 12.95 -21.43 -3.37
N THR A 233 13.80 -22.40 -3.65
CA THR A 233 15.24 -22.26 -3.91
C THR A 233 15.58 -22.02 -5.38
N ASP A 234 14.63 -22.23 -6.30
CA ASP A 234 14.85 -22.03 -7.73
C ASP A 234 15.10 -20.53 -8.04
N GLU A 235 15.86 -20.23 -9.09
CA GLU A 235 16.29 -18.85 -9.41
C GLU A 235 15.11 -17.88 -9.59
N ILE A 236 14.04 -18.33 -10.26
CA ILE A 236 12.79 -17.59 -10.46
C ILE A 236 12.10 -17.19 -9.13
N MET A 237 12.43 -17.86 -8.03
CA MET A 237 11.87 -17.60 -6.70
C MET A 237 12.70 -16.64 -5.84
N GLN A 238 13.89 -16.20 -6.31
CA GLN A 238 14.78 -15.35 -5.51
C GLN A 238 14.46 -13.85 -5.64
N GLU A 239 14.04 -13.41 -6.83
CA GLU A 239 13.70 -12.01 -7.11
C GLU A 239 12.26 -11.88 -7.62
N GLU A 240 11.73 -10.65 -7.62
CA GLU A 240 10.45 -10.31 -8.24
C GLU A 240 10.47 -10.65 -9.73
N ILE A 241 9.45 -11.36 -10.22
CA ILE A 241 9.42 -11.80 -11.61
C ILE A 241 9.18 -10.60 -12.53
N PHE A 242 8.16 -9.80 -12.25
CA PHE A 242 7.81 -8.61 -13.04
C PHE A 242 7.66 -8.91 -14.54
N GLY A 243 6.95 -10.00 -14.84
CA GLY A 243 6.75 -10.52 -16.19
C GLY A 243 5.70 -11.64 -16.22
N PRO A 244 5.35 -12.16 -17.41
CA PRO A 244 4.19 -13.02 -17.60
C PRO A 244 4.51 -14.50 -17.32
N ILE A 245 5.28 -14.78 -16.26
CA ILE A 245 5.70 -16.13 -15.86
C ILE A 245 5.15 -16.42 -14.47
N LEU A 246 4.34 -17.47 -14.33
CA LEU A 246 3.64 -17.82 -13.09
C LEU A 246 4.12 -19.17 -12.55
N PRO A 247 4.99 -19.19 -11.54
CA PRO A 247 5.40 -20.39 -10.83
C PRO A 247 4.27 -20.96 -9.96
N ILE A 248 4.18 -22.28 -9.88
CA ILE A 248 3.36 -22.99 -8.92
C ILE A 248 4.28 -23.74 -7.96
N VAL A 249 4.14 -23.42 -6.67
CA VAL A 249 4.86 -24.05 -5.57
C VAL A 249 3.87 -24.87 -4.75
N TYR A 250 4.18 -26.15 -4.56
CA TYR A 250 3.33 -27.05 -3.81
C TYR A 250 3.59 -26.99 -2.30
N VAL A 251 2.51 -26.89 -1.54
CA VAL A 251 2.49 -26.89 -0.07
C VAL A 251 1.48 -27.90 0.43
N GLU A 252 1.76 -28.50 1.58
CA GLU A 252 0.92 -29.52 2.19
C GLU A 252 -0.36 -28.93 2.77
N ASP A 253 -0.24 -27.78 3.44
CA ASP A 253 -1.34 -27.16 4.17
C ASP A 253 -1.18 -25.63 4.32
N VAL A 254 -2.16 -25.02 4.99
CA VAL A 254 -2.19 -23.58 5.29
C VAL A 254 -1.04 -23.14 6.20
N PRO A 255 -0.73 -23.82 7.34
CA PRO A 255 0.44 -23.50 8.15
C PRO A 255 1.74 -23.44 7.35
N LYS A 256 2.00 -24.40 6.46
CA LYS A 256 3.23 -24.41 5.67
C LYS A 256 3.27 -23.29 4.64
N ALA A 257 2.12 -22.94 4.04
CA ALA A 257 2.03 -21.78 3.15
C ALA A 257 2.37 -20.47 3.89
N ILE A 258 1.83 -20.28 5.10
CA ILE A 258 2.11 -19.12 5.95
C ILE A 258 3.59 -19.08 6.35
N GLU A 259 4.17 -20.21 6.76
CA GLU A 259 5.59 -20.32 7.10
C GLU A 259 6.49 -19.89 5.93
N LEU A 260 6.19 -20.38 4.72
CA LEU A 260 6.95 -20.03 3.52
C LEU A 260 6.85 -18.55 3.18
N ILE A 261 5.67 -17.95 3.29
CA ILE A 261 5.49 -16.49 3.07
C ILE A 261 6.32 -15.71 4.09
N ASN A 262 6.26 -16.08 5.37
CA ASN A 262 6.98 -15.41 6.44
C ASN A 262 8.51 -15.62 6.37
N SER A 263 8.98 -16.65 5.67
CA SER A 263 10.41 -16.88 5.42
C SER A 263 11.03 -15.90 4.39
N LYS A 264 10.19 -15.09 3.73
CA LYS A 264 10.59 -14.13 2.69
C LYS A 264 10.31 -12.70 3.14
N GLU A 265 10.84 -11.77 2.35
CA GLU A 265 10.54 -10.35 2.53
C GLU A 265 9.05 -10.07 2.39
N LYS A 266 8.54 -9.13 3.20
CA LYS A 266 7.12 -8.77 3.22
C LYS A 266 6.68 -8.20 1.86
N PRO A 267 5.69 -8.80 1.19
CA PRO A 267 5.28 -8.36 -0.14
C PRO A 267 4.35 -7.14 -0.09
N LEU A 268 4.23 -6.46 -1.23
CA LEU A 268 3.28 -5.34 -1.37
C LEU A 268 1.83 -5.84 -1.28
N ALA A 269 1.52 -6.95 -1.92
CA ALA A 269 0.20 -7.59 -1.85
C ALA A 269 0.28 -9.08 -1.48
N LEU A 270 -0.72 -9.59 -0.78
CA LEU A 270 -0.99 -11.00 -0.53
C LEU A 270 -2.41 -11.36 -1.02
N TYR A 271 -2.53 -12.50 -1.68
CA TYR A 271 -3.81 -12.98 -2.22
C TYR A 271 -4.16 -14.34 -1.65
N VAL A 272 -5.43 -14.51 -1.25
CA VAL A 272 -5.93 -15.78 -0.70
C VAL A 272 -7.26 -16.12 -1.33
N PHE A 273 -7.33 -17.25 -2.03
CA PHE A 273 -8.56 -17.78 -2.60
C PHE A 273 -9.09 -18.93 -1.74
N THR A 274 -10.22 -18.72 -1.07
CA THR A 274 -10.85 -19.72 -0.19
C THR A 274 -12.31 -19.37 0.08
N ASN A 275 -13.15 -20.40 0.27
CA ASN A 275 -14.49 -20.28 0.85
C ASN A 275 -14.49 -20.59 2.36
N ASN A 276 -13.35 -20.98 2.93
CA ASN A 276 -13.20 -21.30 4.33
C ASN A 276 -12.74 -20.08 5.15
N LYS A 277 -13.62 -19.61 6.06
CA LYS A 277 -13.35 -18.46 6.93
C LYS A 277 -12.16 -18.68 7.87
N SER A 278 -11.85 -19.92 8.28
CA SER A 278 -10.71 -20.18 9.15
C SER A 278 -9.39 -19.97 8.40
N VAL A 279 -9.33 -20.36 7.12
CA VAL A 279 -8.16 -20.14 6.24
C VAL A 279 -7.95 -18.65 6.03
N TYR A 280 -9.00 -17.92 5.64
CA TYR A 280 -8.98 -16.46 5.54
C TYR A 280 -8.36 -15.80 6.79
N LYS A 281 -8.88 -16.15 7.97
CA LYS A 281 -8.46 -15.56 9.24
C LYS A 281 -7.00 -15.92 9.57
N ALA A 282 -6.60 -17.17 9.32
CA ALA A 282 -5.25 -17.63 9.57
C ALA A 282 -4.21 -16.80 8.80
N PHE A 283 -4.44 -16.53 7.51
CA PHE A 283 -3.53 -15.70 6.73
C PHE A 283 -3.47 -14.25 7.23
N LEU A 284 -4.62 -13.64 7.56
CA LEU A 284 -4.63 -12.26 8.07
C LEU A 284 -3.92 -12.09 9.41
N GLU A 285 -4.04 -13.07 10.31
CA GLU A 285 -3.48 -12.98 11.65
C GLU A 285 -1.99 -13.37 11.70
N ASN A 286 -1.51 -14.15 10.74
CA ASN A 286 -0.18 -14.77 10.81
C ASN A 286 0.75 -14.37 9.65
N THR A 287 0.40 -13.37 8.84
CA THR A 287 1.29 -12.82 7.79
C THR A 287 1.35 -11.30 7.84
N SER A 288 2.30 -10.70 7.12
CA SER A 288 2.44 -9.25 7.00
C SER A 288 2.71 -8.87 5.54
N SER A 289 1.89 -7.96 5.00
CA SER A 289 1.98 -7.43 3.63
C SER A 289 1.44 -5.99 3.61
N GLY A 290 1.65 -5.27 2.50
CA GLY A 290 1.09 -3.93 2.32
C GLY A 290 -0.44 -3.95 2.28
N GLY A 291 -1.01 -4.83 1.45
CA GLY A 291 -2.45 -5.08 1.35
C GLY A 291 -2.79 -6.54 1.12
N VAL A 292 -4.01 -6.94 1.49
CA VAL A 292 -4.53 -8.28 1.26
C VAL A 292 -5.81 -8.21 0.43
N THR A 293 -5.96 -9.10 -0.55
CA THR A 293 -7.24 -9.32 -1.24
C THR A 293 -7.66 -10.77 -1.13
N ILE A 294 -8.90 -10.99 -0.75
CA ILE A 294 -9.50 -12.31 -0.61
C ILE A 294 -10.38 -12.58 -1.81
N ASN A 295 -10.18 -13.73 -2.44
CA ASN A 295 -10.90 -14.18 -3.62
C ASN A 295 -10.78 -13.28 -4.85
N ASP A 296 -9.85 -12.32 -4.87
CA ASP A 296 -9.52 -11.52 -6.05
C ASP A 296 -8.06 -11.06 -6.01
N VAL A 297 -7.59 -10.42 -7.08
CA VAL A 297 -6.23 -9.89 -7.20
C VAL A 297 -6.27 -8.44 -7.66
N CYS A 298 -5.26 -7.65 -7.30
CA CYS A 298 -5.06 -6.25 -7.70
C CYS A 298 -6.14 -5.23 -7.27
N MET A 299 -7.40 -5.63 -7.08
CA MET A 299 -8.55 -4.73 -6.92
C MET A 299 -8.48 -3.79 -5.71
N HIS A 300 -7.77 -4.15 -4.65
CA HIS A 300 -7.63 -3.28 -3.48
C HIS A 300 -6.95 -1.94 -3.80
N VAL A 301 -6.13 -1.86 -4.87
CA VAL A 301 -5.51 -0.60 -5.32
C VAL A 301 -6.55 0.44 -5.75
N LEU A 302 -7.73 0.00 -6.19
CA LEU A 302 -8.80 0.87 -6.70
C LEU A 302 -9.73 1.40 -5.60
N VAL A 303 -9.50 1.03 -4.33
CA VAL A 303 -10.32 1.47 -3.22
C VAL A 303 -9.81 2.83 -2.73
N GLU A 304 -10.36 3.92 -3.27
CA GLU A 304 -9.90 5.30 -3.02
C GLU A 304 -9.89 5.70 -1.53
N ASN A 305 -10.79 5.12 -0.73
CA ASN A 305 -10.91 5.40 0.71
C ASN A 305 -10.01 4.50 1.59
N ALA A 306 -9.13 3.69 0.99
CA ALA A 306 -8.16 2.87 1.70
C ALA A 306 -6.73 3.33 1.39
N PRO A 307 -5.80 3.25 2.37
CA PRO A 307 -4.40 3.52 2.10
C PRO A 307 -3.83 2.44 1.19
N PHE A 308 -3.03 2.85 0.22
CA PHE A 308 -2.18 1.95 -0.57
C PHE A 308 -0.72 2.20 -0.20
N GLY A 309 0.02 1.16 0.19
CA GLY A 309 1.39 1.29 0.64
C GLY A 309 2.02 -0.06 1.01
N GLY A 310 3.34 -0.13 0.98
CA GLY A 310 4.11 -1.32 1.39
C GLY A 310 4.47 -1.35 2.88
N VAL A 311 5.13 -2.44 3.28
CA VAL A 311 5.70 -2.61 4.62
C VAL A 311 7.02 -3.37 4.54
N GLY A 312 8.06 -2.87 5.22
CA GLY A 312 9.39 -3.48 5.16
C GLY A 312 10.01 -3.29 3.77
N ASN A 313 10.50 -4.37 3.15
CA ASN A 313 11.17 -4.26 1.85
C ASN A 313 10.24 -3.87 0.69
N SER A 314 8.92 -4.07 0.83
CA SER A 314 7.92 -3.59 -0.14
C SER A 314 7.56 -2.12 0.02
N GLY A 315 8.03 -1.43 1.06
CA GLY A 315 7.83 0.01 1.17
C GLY A 315 7.65 0.55 2.58
N MET A 316 7.48 1.86 2.61
CA MET A 316 7.10 2.63 3.81
C MET A 316 6.31 3.87 3.39
N GLY A 317 5.39 4.30 4.24
CA GLY A 317 4.40 5.32 3.88
C GLY A 317 3.22 4.70 3.14
N CYS A 318 2.25 5.53 2.77
CA CYS A 318 1.10 5.13 1.97
C CYS A 318 0.54 6.33 1.22
N SER A 319 -0.38 6.09 0.29
CA SER A 319 -1.05 7.12 -0.49
C SER A 319 -2.51 6.76 -0.77
N HIS A 320 -3.10 7.41 -1.78
CA HIS A 320 -4.51 7.38 -2.21
C HIS A 320 -5.47 8.21 -1.36
N GLY A 321 -6.39 8.90 -2.06
CA GLY A 321 -7.46 9.69 -1.47
C GLY A 321 -6.99 10.58 -0.31
N LYS A 322 -7.67 10.46 0.83
CA LYS A 322 -7.33 11.22 2.05
C LYS A 322 -5.96 10.84 2.64
N TYR A 323 -5.51 9.60 2.45
CA TYR A 323 -4.20 9.15 2.92
C TYR A 323 -3.09 9.78 2.07
N GLY A 324 -3.30 9.93 0.76
CA GLY A 324 -2.43 10.70 -0.13
C GLY A 324 -2.27 12.15 0.33
N PHE A 325 -3.37 12.84 0.65
CA PHE A 325 -3.30 14.19 1.25
C PHE A 325 -2.52 14.17 2.57
N ASP A 326 -2.83 13.24 3.48
CA ASP A 326 -2.19 13.13 4.80
C ASP A 326 -0.69 12.86 4.73
N THR A 327 -0.23 12.18 3.69
CA THR A 327 1.17 11.89 3.44
C THR A 327 2.00 13.13 3.15
N PHE A 328 1.40 14.14 2.50
CA PHE A 328 2.07 15.36 2.07
C PHE A 328 1.83 16.57 2.98
N VAL A 329 1.33 16.33 4.21
CA VAL A 329 1.17 17.39 5.23
C VAL A 329 1.88 17.02 6.54
N HIS A 330 2.38 18.04 7.23
CA HIS A 330 2.80 17.96 8.62
C HIS A 330 1.61 18.27 9.55
N LYS A 331 1.31 17.34 10.46
CA LYS A 331 0.25 17.50 11.47
C LYS A 331 0.76 18.30 12.67
N LYS A 332 0.57 19.62 12.64
CA LYS A 332 0.99 20.55 13.69
C LYS A 332 -0.02 20.60 14.84
N THR A 333 0.36 20.06 15.99
CA THR A 333 -0.44 20.15 17.22
C THR A 333 -0.28 21.52 17.87
N VAL A 334 -1.39 22.19 18.16
CA VAL A 334 -1.44 23.48 18.86
C VAL A 334 -2.26 23.33 20.13
N LEU A 335 -1.66 23.66 21.27
CA LEU A 335 -2.33 23.73 22.57
C LEU A 335 -2.46 25.19 22.99
N VAL A 336 -3.68 25.72 22.90
CA VAL A 336 -3.99 27.08 23.37
C VAL A 336 -4.41 26.99 24.82
N ARG A 337 -3.61 27.58 25.71
CA ARG A 337 -3.86 27.56 27.15
C ARG A 337 -4.49 28.86 27.61
N SER A 338 -5.46 28.74 28.51
CA SER A 338 -6.05 29.92 29.15
C SER A 338 -5.12 30.50 30.22
N LEU A 339 -4.94 31.82 30.22
CA LEU A 339 -4.26 32.57 31.29
C LEU A 339 -5.15 32.83 32.52
N GLY A 340 -6.29 32.14 32.62
CA GLY A 340 -7.21 32.29 33.74
C GLY A 340 -6.64 31.77 35.06
N VAL A 341 -6.81 32.56 36.13
CA VAL A 341 -6.29 32.28 37.48
C VAL A 341 -6.71 30.90 38.01
N VAL A 342 -7.91 30.42 37.66
CA VAL A 342 -8.40 29.10 38.08
C VAL A 342 -7.59 27.97 37.45
N ASN A 343 -7.32 28.04 36.13
CA ASN A 343 -6.53 27.03 35.42
C ASN A 343 -5.09 27.02 35.92
N GLU A 344 -4.56 28.20 36.21
CA GLU A 344 -3.21 28.38 36.75
C GLU A 344 -3.07 27.74 38.14
N LYS A 345 -4.06 27.92 39.01
CA LYS A 345 -4.12 27.25 40.32
C LYS A 345 -4.29 25.73 40.20
N MET A 346 -5.10 25.24 39.26
CA MET A 346 -5.26 23.80 39.01
C MET A 346 -3.96 23.15 38.51
N GLY A 347 -3.15 23.87 37.74
CA GLY A 347 -1.85 23.43 37.26
C GLY A 347 -0.71 23.57 38.28
N ALA A 348 -0.94 24.19 39.44
CA ALA A 348 0.12 24.63 40.36
C ALA A 348 0.99 23.51 40.92
N ALA A 349 0.53 22.26 40.89
CA ALA A 349 1.33 21.10 41.29
C ALA A 349 2.62 20.96 40.44
N ARG A 350 2.62 21.46 39.19
CA ARG A 350 3.79 21.46 38.30
C ARG A 350 4.90 22.43 38.73
N TYR A 351 4.61 23.37 39.63
CA TYR A 351 5.56 24.39 40.04
C TYR A 351 6.35 23.97 41.29
N PRO A 352 7.67 24.26 41.33
CA PRO A 352 8.48 24.16 42.54
C PRO A 352 7.96 25.05 43.69
N PRO A 353 8.33 24.76 44.95
CA PRO A 353 9.07 23.57 45.39
C PRO A 353 8.18 22.32 45.32
N TYR A 354 8.80 21.19 44.97
CA TYR A 354 8.10 19.91 44.88
C TYR A 354 7.98 19.27 46.26
N SER A 355 6.81 18.68 46.52
CA SER A 355 6.54 17.85 47.69
C SER A 355 5.96 16.52 47.24
N ASP A 356 6.04 15.50 48.08
CA ASP A 356 5.47 14.18 47.80
C ASP A 356 3.98 14.26 47.42
N SER A 357 3.25 15.22 48.01
CA SER A 357 1.86 15.49 47.67
C SER A 357 1.70 16.01 46.22
N LYS A 358 2.51 16.98 45.80
CA LYS A 358 2.50 17.50 44.41
C LYS A 358 2.90 16.42 43.41
N ILE A 359 3.94 15.63 43.70
CA ILE A 359 4.41 14.54 42.84
C ILE A 359 3.34 13.44 42.74
N LYS A 360 2.66 13.11 43.84
CA LYS A 360 1.53 12.17 43.85
C LYS A 360 0.34 12.69 43.04
N GLN A 361 0.08 14.01 43.05
CA GLN A 361 -0.97 14.63 42.24
C GLN A 361 -0.64 14.57 40.74
N ILE A 362 0.58 14.91 40.34
CA ILE A 362 1.02 14.84 38.94
C ILE A 362 1.01 13.39 38.44
N SER A 363 1.59 12.46 39.20
CA SER A 363 1.65 11.04 38.81
C SER A 363 0.28 10.37 38.70
N ARG A 364 -0.73 10.86 39.43
CA ARG A 364 -2.13 10.45 39.23
C ARG A 364 -2.67 10.95 37.89
N LEU A 365 -2.38 12.19 37.51
CA LEU A 365 -2.80 12.76 36.23
C LEU A 365 -2.18 12.03 35.03
N THR A 366 -0.91 11.61 35.12
CA THR A 366 -0.25 10.84 34.05
C THR A 366 -0.71 9.39 33.96
N LYS A 367 -1.31 8.85 35.03
CA LYS A 367 -1.88 7.50 35.08
C LYS A 367 -3.38 7.47 34.77
N MET A 368 -4.04 8.63 34.74
CA MET A 368 -5.43 8.72 34.33
C MET A 368 -5.53 8.49 32.82
N GLN A 369 -5.88 7.27 32.43
CA GLN A 369 -6.50 7.02 31.14
C GLN A 369 -7.91 7.61 31.21
N TRP A 370 -8.13 8.79 30.64
CA TRP A 370 -9.48 9.33 30.52
C TRP A 370 -10.29 8.41 29.59
N PRO A 371 -11.30 7.68 30.08
CA PRO A 371 -11.99 6.68 29.26
C PRO A 371 -12.96 7.33 28.27
N LEU A 372 -13.20 8.65 28.34
CA LEU A 372 -14.22 9.33 27.58
C LEU A 372 -13.71 10.67 27.06
N SER A 373 -13.94 10.91 25.77
CA SER A 373 -13.69 12.20 25.13
C SER A 373 -14.51 13.30 25.83
N THR A 374 -13.85 14.39 26.22
CA THR A 374 -14.49 15.59 26.79
C THR A 374 -15.51 16.21 25.84
N LYS A 375 -15.44 15.88 24.54
CA LYS A 375 -16.41 16.29 23.51
C LYS A 375 -17.86 15.92 23.85
N TYR A 376 -18.08 14.84 24.58
CA TYR A 376 -19.42 14.35 24.92
C TYR A 376 -19.84 14.64 26.37
N TRP A 377 -19.03 15.37 27.14
CA TRP A 377 -19.34 15.68 28.54
C TRP A 377 -20.66 16.43 28.71
N SER A 378 -20.96 17.38 27.81
CA SER A 378 -22.25 18.06 27.79
C SER A 378 -23.41 17.08 27.53
N HIS A 379 -23.19 16.05 26.69
CA HIS A 379 -24.21 15.05 26.36
C HIS A 379 -24.45 14.11 27.54
N TYR A 380 -23.38 13.69 28.23
CA TYR A 380 -23.49 12.89 29.46
C TYR A 380 -24.18 13.65 30.59
N PHE A 381 -23.87 14.95 30.75
CA PHE A 381 -24.50 15.79 31.75
C PHE A 381 -26.00 15.95 31.49
N VAL A 382 -26.40 16.27 30.25
CA VAL A 382 -27.81 16.38 29.86
C VAL A 382 -28.54 15.04 30.00
N PHE A 383 -27.93 13.93 29.58
CA PHE A 383 -28.49 12.59 29.73
C PHE A 383 -28.71 12.21 31.20
N SER A 384 -27.73 12.49 32.07
CA SER A 384 -27.83 12.24 33.51
C SER A 384 -28.90 13.10 34.18
N LEU A 385 -29.02 14.37 33.77
CA LEU A 385 -30.06 15.27 34.25
C LEU A 385 -31.45 14.75 33.85
N GLY A 386 -31.60 14.23 32.62
CA GLY A 386 -32.81 13.59 32.11
C GLY A 386 -33.21 12.34 32.89
N ILE A 387 -32.25 11.47 33.22
CA ILE A 387 -32.49 10.30 34.09
C ILE A 387 -32.97 10.75 35.47
N LEU A 388 -32.29 11.72 36.08
CA LEU A 388 -32.66 12.26 37.39
C LEU A 388 -34.08 12.83 37.38
N THR A 389 -34.45 13.60 36.35
CA THR A 389 -35.82 14.13 36.22
C THR A 389 -36.85 13.02 36.09
N ALA A 390 -36.59 12.00 35.26
CA ALA A 390 -37.50 10.87 35.08
C ALA A 390 -37.67 10.06 36.38
N LEU A 391 -36.59 9.84 37.12
CA LEU A 391 -36.63 9.17 38.43
C LEU A 391 -37.39 10.01 39.47
N SER A 392 -37.17 11.32 39.51
CA SER A 392 -37.92 12.24 40.37
C SER A 392 -39.41 12.22 40.04
N PHE A 393 -39.79 12.21 38.75
CA PHE A 393 -41.19 12.14 38.32
C PHE A 393 -41.85 10.80 38.71
N LYS A 394 -41.12 9.69 38.54
CA LYS A 394 -41.59 8.35 38.93
C LYS A 394 -41.77 8.24 40.44
N PHE A 395 -40.84 8.81 41.22
CA PHE A 395 -40.93 8.89 42.68
C PHE A 395 -42.12 9.74 43.14
N LEU A 396 -42.31 10.92 42.54
CA LEU A 396 -43.45 11.80 42.82
C LEU A 396 -44.78 11.12 42.49
N LYS A 397 -44.89 10.43 41.35
CA LYS A 397 -46.09 9.68 40.96
C LYS A 397 -46.40 8.53 41.92
N TYR A 398 -45.37 7.79 42.37
CA TYR A 398 -45.51 6.74 43.39
C TYR A 398 -45.91 7.30 44.76
N ALA A 399 -45.36 8.45 45.16
CA ALA A 399 -45.73 9.12 46.41
C ALA A 399 -47.17 9.64 46.36
N TYR A 400 -47.64 10.10 45.20
CA TYR A 400 -49.01 10.57 45.00
C TYR A 400 -50.04 9.43 45.00
N SER A 401 -49.70 8.27 44.40
CA SER A 401 -50.59 7.09 44.37
C SER A 401 -50.75 6.37 45.72
N LYS A 402 -49.91 6.70 46.72
CA LYS A 402 -50.05 6.20 48.10
C LYS A 402 -50.85 7.13 49.01
N LYS A 403 -51.25 8.30 48.52
CA LYS A 403 -51.96 9.33 49.29
C LYS A 403 -53.47 9.38 48.99
N PHE A 404 -53.97 8.48 48.15
CA PHE A 404 -55.38 8.30 47.81
C PHE A 404 -55.78 6.84 47.94
#